data_AF-A0A9J7AYD3-F1
#
_entry.id   AF-A0A9J7AYD3-F1
#
_cell.length_a   1.000
_cell.length_b   1.000
_cell.length_c   1.000
_cell.angle_alpha   90.00
_cell.angle_beta   90.00
_cell.angle_gamma   90.00
#
_symmetry.space_group_name_H-M   'P 1'
#
loop_
_entity.id
_entity.type
_entity.pdbx_description
1 polymer ?
#
loop_
_entity_poly.entity_id
_entity_poly.type
_entity_poly.pdbx_seq_one_letter_code
_entity_poly.pdbx_strand_id
1 'polypeptide(L)'
;MHEAPSRKALIETALESFQAEILPDLAGDRKYLGLMIASALAMAVRELETDGDGSAARRVLDAFAALYGEDNVARAGADMEARIDELCRDLSRELRDGLYDADLTGPVIEVLTVLTEEKLKLSNPKFLAAREYSQPTPN
;
A
#
# COMPACT_ATOMS: atom_id res chain seq x y z
N MET A 1 32.22 -4.44 16.29
CA MET A 1 31.67 -3.56 15.24
C MET A 1 30.18 -3.45 15.56
N HIS A 2 29.72 -2.32 16.10
CA HIS A 2 28.29 -2.12 16.38
C HIS A 2 27.65 -1.64 15.08
N GLU A 3 26.91 -2.51 14.40
CA GLU A 3 25.98 -2.05 13.37
C GLU A 3 24.94 -1.14 14.03
N ALA A 4 24.80 0.07 13.51
CA ALA A 4 23.73 0.95 13.93
C ALA A 4 22.39 0.28 13.55
N PRO A 5 21.37 0.35 14.42
CA PRO A 5 20.06 -0.20 14.12
C PRO A 5 19.51 0.41 12.83
N SER A 6 18.87 -0.43 12.00
CA SER A 6 18.22 0.02 10.77
C SER A 6 17.12 1.05 11.08
N ARG A 7 16.76 1.89 10.09
CA ARG A 7 15.63 2.84 10.23
C ARG A 7 14.35 2.14 10.69
N LYS A 8 14.10 0.94 10.16
CA LYS A 8 12.99 0.07 10.56
C LYS A 8 13.10 -0.31 12.04
N ALA A 9 14.24 -0.85 12.47
CA ALA A 9 14.45 -1.28 13.86
C ALA A 9 14.31 -0.13 14.86
N LEU A 10 14.74 1.08 14.49
CA LEU A 10 14.56 2.29 15.32
C LEU A 10 13.08 2.64 15.52
N ILE A 11 12.28 2.59 14.45
CA ILE A 11 10.85 2.92 14.52
C ILE A 11 10.07 1.80 15.24
N GLU A 12 10.42 0.54 15.01
CA GLU A 12 9.86 -0.61 15.75
C GLU A 12 10.12 -0.47 17.24
N THR A 13 11.36 -0.21 17.64
CA THR A 13 11.73 0.02 19.04
C THR A 13 10.91 1.17 19.64
N ALA A 14 10.80 2.30 18.92
CA ALA A 14 10.02 3.44 19.38
C ALA A 14 8.53 3.11 19.54
N LEU A 15 7.95 2.36 18.60
CA LEU A 15 6.55 1.93 18.66
C LEU A 15 6.30 0.98 19.84
N GLU A 16 7.17 -0.02 20.02
CA GLU A 16 7.07 -0.98 21.11
C GLU A 16 7.17 -0.30 22.47
N SER A 17 8.19 0.53 22.69
CA SER A 17 8.34 1.29 23.94
C SER A 17 7.17 2.25 24.17
N PHE A 18 6.69 2.93 23.12
CA PHE A 18 5.55 3.84 23.24
C PHE A 18 4.26 3.11 23.63
N GLN A 19 3.99 1.95 23.03
CA GLN A 19 2.80 1.15 23.35
C GLN A 19 2.88 0.49 24.72
N ALA A 20 4.06 0.05 25.14
CA ALA A 20 4.26 -0.65 26.40
C ALA A 20 4.33 0.28 27.61
N GLU A 21 5.01 1.43 27.48
CA GLU A 21 5.34 2.27 28.63
C GLU A 21 4.57 3.59 28.67
N ILE A 22 4.18 4.16 27.52
CA ILE A 22 3.60 5.51 27.48
C ILE A 22 2.09 5.44 27.30
N LEU A 23 1.61 4.67 26.32
CA LEU A 23 0.20 4.58 25.94
C LEU A 23 -0.74 4.15 27.09
N PRO A 24 -0.38 3.21 27.97
CA PRO A 24 -1.26 2.77 29.06
C PRO A 24 -1.57 3.88 30.08
N ASP A 25 -0.63 4.82 30.25
CA ASP A 25 -0.73 5.93 31.22
C ASP A 25 -1.51 7.13 30.67
N LEU A 26 -1.85 7.13 29.37
CA LEU A 26 -2.62 8.22 28.76
C LEU A 26 -4.13 8.06 29.03
N ALA A 27 -4.76 9.17 29.43
CA ALA A 27 -6.20 9.26 29.68
C ALA A 27 -6.86 10.38 28.86
N GLY A 28 -8.18 10.30 28.68
CA GLY A 28 -8.98 11.28 27.94
C GLY A 28 -8.49 11.48 26.50
N ASP A 29 -8.49 12.73 26.03
CA ASP A 29 -8.09 13.09 24.66
C ASP A 29 -6.65 12.65 24.32
N ARG A 30 -5.75 12.62 25.33
CA ARG A 30 -4.36 12.16 25.11
C ARG A 30 -4.29 10.70 24.73
N LYS A 31 -5.21 9.86 25.19
CA LYS A 31 -5.27 8.44 24.81
C LYS A 31 -5.59 8.28 23.32
N TYR A 32 -6.50 9.09 22.80
CA TYR A 32 -6.81 9.11 21.37
C TYR A 32 -5.60 9.56 20.54
N LEU A 33 -4.97 10.67 20.92
CA LEU A 33 -3.73 11.14 20.28
C LEU A 33 -2.63 10.07 20.32
N GLY A 34 -2.45 9.37 21.44
CA GLY A 34 -1.49 8.30 21.56
C GLY A 34 -1.78 7.12 20.62
N LEU A 35 -3.03 6.67 20.52
CA LEU A 35 -3.42 5.64 19.56
C LEU A 35 -3.16 6.06 18.12
N MET A 36 -3.38 7.33 17.79
CA MET A 36 -3.13 7.89 16.47
C MET A 36 -1.64 7.90 16.12
N ILE A 37 -0.77 8.28 17.08
CA ILE A 37 0.69 8.21 16.93
C ILE A 37 1.14 6.77 16.72
N ALA A 38 0.65 5.83 17.54
CA ALA A 38 0.99 4.41 17.41
C ALA A 38 0.59 3.85 16.05
N SER A 39 -0.59 4.24 15.54
CA SER A 39 -1.05 3.86 14.20
C SER A 39 -0.13 4.40 13.11
N ALA A 40 0.29 5.66 13.19
CA ALA A 40 1.19 6.28 12.21
C ALA A 40 2.57 5.61 12.20
N LEU A 41 3.15 5.36 13.38
CA LEU A 41 4.43 4.64 13.49
C LEU A 41 4.34 3.23 12.91
N ALA A 42 3.24 2.51 13.19
CA ALA A 42 3.02 1.19 12.62
C ALA A 42 2.92 1.23 11.08
N MET A 43 2.31 2.29 10.50
CA MET A 43 2.30 2.50 9.05
C MET A 43 3.70 2.70 8.49
N ALA A 44 4.53 3.53 9.15
CA ALA A 44 5.90 3.78 8.72
C ALA A 44 6.78 2.51 8.75
N VAL A 45 6.60 1.63 9.74
CA VAL A 45 7.29 0.33 9.75
C VAL A 45 6.92 -0.51 8.52
N ARG A 46 5.63 -0.58 8.18
CA ARG A 46 5.15 -1.35 7.02
C ARG A 46 5.62 -0.79 5.69
N GLU A 47 5.68 0.52 5.57
CA GLU A 47 6.23 1.20 4.39
C GLU A 47 7.69 0.76 4.18
N LEU A 48 8.49 0.81 5.24
CA LEU A 48 9.89 0.35 5.21
C LEU A 48 10.07 -1.16 4.96
N GLU A 49 9.08 -1.99 5.31
CA GLU A 49 9.06 -3.41 4.95
C GLU A 49 8.73 -3.65 3.48
N THR A 50 7.79 -2.86 2.95
CA THR A 50 7.28 -3.01 1.57
C THR A 50 8.28 -2.46 0.56
N ASP A 51 8.97 -1.37 0.91
CA ASP A 51 10.01 -0.75 0.08
C ASP A 51 11.28 -1.60 -0.07
N GLY A 52 11.49 -2.59 0.81
CA GLY A 52 12.74 -3.35 0.88
C GLY A 52 13.02 -4.29 -0.29
N ASP A 53 11.98 -4.71 -1.03
CA ASP A 53 12.09 -5.68 -2.14
C ASP A 53 11.47 -5.16 -3.46
N GLY A 54 10.80 -4.01 -3.43
CA GLY A 54 10.09 -3.46 -4.60
C GLY A 54 8.97 -4.36 -5.15
N SER A 55 8.61 -5.43 -4.43
CA SER A 55 7.67 -6.46 -4.90
C SER A 55 6.26 -5.91 -5.10
N ALA A 56 5.81 -4.99 -4.23
CA ALA A 56 4.54 -4.29 -4.39
C ALA A 56 4.53 -3.40 -5.65
N ALA A 57 5.59 -2.60 -5.84
CA ALA A 57 5.73 -1.76 -7.03
C ALA A 57 5.79 -2.61 -8.31
N ARG A 58 6.51 -3.74 -8.28
CA ARG A 58 6.58 -4.68 -9.41
C ARG A 58 5.21 -5.25 -9.74
N ARG A 59 4.45 -5.71 -8.74
CA ARG A 59 3.09 -6.22 -8.94
C ARG A 59 2.15 -5.18 -9.57
N VAL A 60 2.25 -3.92 -9.15
CA VAL A 60 1.47 -2.82 -9.74
C VAL A 60 1.88 -2.59 -11.19
N LEU A 61 3.18 -2.59 -11.50
CA LEU A 61 3.69 -2.42 -12.86
C LEU A 61 3.28 -3.58 -13.79
N ASP A 62 3.30 -4.82 -13.30
CA ASP A 62 2.86 -5.98 -14.08
C ASP A 62 1.35 -5.88 -14.41
N ALA A 63 0.52 -5.40 -13.48
CA ALA A 63 -0.90 -5.14 -13.75
C ALA A 63 -1.08 -4.03 -14.82
N PHE A 64 -0.32 -2.94 -14.73
CA PHE A 64 -0.34 -1.91 -15.77
C PHE A 64 0.17 -2.43 -17.11
N ALA A 65 1.12 -3.37 -17.13
CA ALA A 65 1.63 -3.96 -18.36
C ALA A 65 0.56 -4.82 -19.05
N ALA A 66 -0.33 -5.46 -18.29
CA ALA A 66 -1.49 -6.15 -18.85
C ALA A 66 -2.50 -5.20 -19.52
N LEU A 67 -2.63 -3.96 -19.01
CA LEU A 67 -3.54 -2.95 -19.55
C LEU A 67 -2.94 -2.16 -20.73
N TYR A 68 -1.72 -1.66 -20.58
CA TYR A 68 -1.07 -0.75 -21.52
C TYR A 68 0.02 -1.41 -22.39
N GLY A 69 0.45 -2.63 -22.06
CA GLY A 69 1.59 -3.29 -22.68
C GLY A 69 2.93 -2.91 -22.04
N GLU A 70 3.83 -3.89 -21.98
CA GLU A 70 5.17 -3.77 -21.38
C GLU A 70 5.98 -2.57 -21.91
N ASP A 71 5.95 -2.34 -23.23
CA ASP A 71 6.71 -1.24 -23.84
C ASP A 71 6.21 0.14 -23.41
N ASN A 72 4.91 0.30 -23.22
CA ASN A 72 4.33 1.57 -22.76
C ASN A 72 4.65 1.80 -21.28
N VAL A 73 4.55 0.74 -20.46
CA VAL A 73 4.96 0.80 -19.05
C VAL A 73 6.44 1.14 -18.93
N ALA A 74 7.33 0.49 -19.69
CA ALA A 74 8.77 0.73 -19.65
C ALA A 74 9.18 2.17 -20.04
N ARG A 75 8.33 2.89 -20.77
CA ARG A 75 8.59 4.28 -21.20
C ARG A 75 8.08 5.33 -20.21
N ALA A 76 7.16 4.97 -19.33
CA ALA A 76 6.68 5.86 -18.27
C ALA A 76 7.74 5.98 -17.16
N GLY A 77 8.05 7.19 -16.71
CA GLY A 77 8.94 7.45 -15.58
C GLY A 77 10.40 6.96 -15.69
N ALA A 78 11.26 7.50 -14.79
CA ALA A 78 12.68 7.13 -14.70
C ALA A 78 12.95 5.95 -13.74
N ASP A 79 12.09 5.77 -12.75
CA ASP A 79 12.12 4.69 -11.76
C ASP A 79 10.72 4.09 -11.57
N MET A 80 10.60 3.07 -10.72
CA MET A 80 9.33 2.36 -10.52
C MET A 80 8.23 3.27 -9.95
N GLU A 81 8.56 4.16 -9.02
CA GLU A 81 7.59 5.03 -8.36
C GLU A 81 7.07 6.10 -9.33
N ALA A 82 7.99 6.79 -10.02
CA ALA A 82 7.66 7.78 -11.05
C ALA A 82 6.81 7.16 -12.18
N ARG A 83 7.11 5.91 -12.55
CA ARG A 83 6.36 5.15 -13.55
C ARG A 83 4.94 4.85 -13.10
N ILE A 84 4.75 4.34 -11.88
CA ILE A 84 3.42 4.10 -11.31
C ILE A 84 2.62 5.39 -11.25
N ASP A 85 3.24 6.48 -10.84
CA ASP A 85 2.63 7.81 -10.73
C ASP A 85 2.11 8.33 -12.08
N GLU A 86 2.92 8.22 -13.12
CA GLU A 86 2.55 8.63 -14.49
C GLU A 86 1.38 7.78 -15.01
N LEU A 87 1.50 6.45 -14.90
CA LEU A 87 0.45 5.53 -15.34
C LEU A 87 -0.86 5.72 -14.58
N CYS A 88 -0.81 6.03 -13.28
CA CYS A 88 -1.99 6.35 -12.49
C CYS A 88 -2.68 7.64 -12.96
N ARG A 89 -1.91 8.67 -13.36
CA ARG A 89 -2.47 9.91 -13.90
C ARG A 89 -3.16 9.66 -15.23
N ASP A 90 -2.56 8.84 -16.08
CA ASP A 90 -3.10 8.45 -17.38
C ASP A 90 -4.39 7.64 -17.22
N LEU A 91 -4.37 6.59 -16.40
CA LEU A 91 -5.55 5.80 -16.08
C LEU A 91 -6.68 6.65 -15.49
N SER A 92 -6.35 7.58 -14.59
CA SER A 92 -7.33 8.48 -14.01
C SER A 92 -7.99 9.39 -15.05
N ARG A 93 -7.26 9.80 -16.08
CA ARG A 93 -7.79 10.60 -17.19
C ARG A 93 -8.72 9.76 -18.04
N GLU A 94 -8.28 8.57 -18.45
CA GLU A 94 -9.08 7.64 -19.27
C GLU A 94 -10.38 7.19 -18.60
N LEU A 95 -10.35 6.93 -17.28
CA LEU A 95 -11.55 6.65 -16.49
C LEU A 95 -12.52 7.83 -16.48
N ARG A 96 -12.04 9.07 -16.38
CA ARG A 96 -12.89 10.27 -16.44
C ARG A 96 -13.45 10.51 -17.84
N ASP A 97 -12.72 10.11 -18.87
CA ASP A 97 -13.14 10.21 -20.27
C ASP A 97 -14.13 9.09 -20.66
N GLY A 98 -14.42 8.14 -19.75
CA GLY A 98 -15.36 7.05 -19.96
C GLY A 98 -14.83 5.95 -20.89
N LEU A 99 -13.51 5.88 -21.09
CA LEU A 99 -12.88 4.94 -22.04
C LEU A 99 -13.23 3.48 -21.75
N TYR A 100 -13.48 3.15 -20.48
CA TYR A 100 -13.74 1.80 -20.00
C TYR A 100 -15.20 1.52 -19.62
N ASP A 101 -16.12 2.49 -19.78
CA ASP A 101 -17.51 2.36 -19.31
C ASP A 101 -18.27 1.20 -19.99
N ALA A 102 -17.89 0.87 -21.22
CA ALA A 102 -18.50 -0.23 -21.99
C ALA A 102 -17.93 -1.63 -21.64
N ASP A 103 -16.77 -1.71 -21.00
CA ASP A 103 -16.11 -2.97 -20.62
C ASP A 103 -15.34 -2.82 -19.29
N LEU A 104 -16.11 -2.58 -18.23
CA LEU A 104 -15.58 -2.42 -16.87
C LEU A 104 -15.01 -3.71 -16.27
N THR A 105 -15.21 -4.85 -16.91
CA THR A 105 -14.72 -6.16 -16.45
C THR A 105 -13.39 -6.59 -17.08
N GLY A 106 -12.86 -5.77 -18.00
CA GLY A 106 -11.57 -6.00 -18.65
C GLY A 106 -10.35 -5.68 -17.76
N PRO A 107 -9.13 -5.64 -18.32
CA PRO A 107 -7.86 -5.47 -17.58
C PRO A 107 -7.81 -4.25 -16.65
N VAL A 108 -8.65 -3.24 -16.89
CA VAL A 108 -8.78 -2.06 -16.02
C VAL A 108 -9.20 -2.41 -14.59
N ILE A 109 -10.10 -3.39 -14.41
CA ILE A 109 -10.56 -3.76 -13.06
C ILE A 109 -9.47 -4.46 -12.26
N GLU A 110 -8.60 -5.20 -12.95
CA GLU A 110 -7.46 -5.87 -12.36
C GLU A 110 -6.45 -4.84 -11.84
N VAL A 111 -6.11 -3.84 -12.65
CA VAL A 111 -5.25 -2.72 -12.22
C VAL A 111 -5.83 -2.00 -11.00
N LEU A 112 -7.12 -1.64 -11.03
CA LEU A 112 -7.78 -0.98 -9.90
C LEU A 112 -7.80 -1.85 -8.64
N THR A 113 -7.98 -3.16 -8.81
CA THR A 113 -7.95 -4.13 -7.70
C THR A 113 -6.57 -4.19 -7.08
N VAL A 114 -5.52 -4.36 -7.88
CA VAL A 114 -4.13 -4.42 -7.41
C VAL A 114 -3.75 -3.12 -6.69
N LEU A 115 -4.04 -1.95 -7.27
CA LEU A 115 -3.79 -0.64 -6.64
C LEU A 115 -4.50 -0.52 -5.28
N THR A 116 -5.75 -0.97 -5.21
CA THR A 116 -6.54 -0.92 -3.98
C THR A 116 -5.98 -1.87 -2.91
N GLU A 117 -5.59 -3.08 -3.29
CA GLU A 117 -4.98 -4.05 -2.39
C GLU A 117 -3.66 -3.55 -1.80
N GLU A 118 -2.73 -3.04 -2.62
CA GLU A 118 -1.46 -2.52 -2.12
C GLU A 118 -1.68 -1.33 -1.18
N LYS A 119 -2.62 -0.43 -1.49
CA LYS A 119 -2.98 0.68 -0.59
C LYS A 119 -3.61 0.20 0.72
N LEU A 120 -4.38 -0.89 0.69
CA LEU A 120 -4.99 -1.47 1.88
C LEU A 120 -3.98 -2.19 2.76
N LYS A 121 -2.95 -2.85 2.20
CA LYS A 121 -1.87 -3.45 3.01
C LYS A 121 -1.17 -2.41 3.88
N LEU A 122 -0.98 -1.21 3.36
CA LEU A 122 -0.36 -0.10 4.09
C LEU A 122 -1.31 0.51 5.14
N SER A 123 -2.54 0.84 4.71
CA SER A 123 -3.49 1.62 5.52
C SER A 123 -4.34 0.79 6.49
N ASN A 124 -4.70 -0.45 6.13
CA ASN A 124 -5.57 -1.32 6.94
C ASN A 124 -5.39 -2.82 6.61
N PRO A 125 -4.27 -3.45 7.02
CA PRO A 125 -3.96 -4.83 6.65
C PRO A 125 -4.96 -5.86 7.19
N LYS A 126 -5.64 -5.57 8.31
CA LYS A 126 -6.67 -6.43 8.89
C LYS A 126 -7.85 -6.65 7.95
N PHE A 127 -8.12 -5.68 7.06
CA PHE A 127 -9.20 -5.78 6.08
C PHE A 127 -8.94 -6.86 5.01
N LEU A 128 -7.67 -7.04 4.61
CA LEU A 128 -7.30 -8.07 3.64
C LEU A 128 -7.30 -9.47 4.28
N ALA A 129 -6.79 -9.60 5.51
CA ALA A 129 -6.85 -10.85 6.27
C ALA A 129 -8.29 -11.34 6.56
N ALA A 130 -9.23 -10.41 6.74
CA ALA A 130 -10.65 -10.75 6.92
C ALA A 130 -11.32 -11.26 5.63
N ARG A 131 -10.79 -10.93 4.45
CA ARG A 131 -11.37 -11.29 3.15
C ARG A 131 -10.93 -12.69 2.68
N GLU A 132 -9.77 -13.18 3.12
CA GLU A 132 -9.38 -14.59 2.95
C GLU A 132 -10.33 -15.57 3.66
N TYR A 133 -11.07 -15.11 4.67
CA TYR A 133 -12.10 -15.89 5.38
C TYR A 133 -13.49 -15.89 4.72
N SER A 134 -13.69 -15.12 3.65
CA SER A 134 -15.00 -14.98 3.00
C SER A 134 -14.93 -15.25 1.48
N GLN A 135 -14.31 -16.38 1.11
CA GLN A 135 -14.66 -17.03 -0.15
C GLN A 135 -16.01 -17.72 0.07
N PRO A 136 -17.10 -17.32 -0.61
CA PRO A 136 -18.32 -18.10 -0.60
C PRO A 136 -18.02 -19.40 -1.34
N THR A 137 -18.14 -20.53 -0.66
CA THR A 137 -18.17 -21.85 -1.32
C THR A 137 -19.23 -21.82 -2.41
N PRO A 138 -18.89 -22.21 -3.66
CA PRO A 138 -19.89 -22.35 -4.70
C PRO A 138 -20.85 -23.48 -4.31
N ASN A 139 -22.15 -23.16 -4.28
CA ASN A 139 -23.24 -24.13 -4.27
C ASN A 139 -23.51 -24.61 -5.70
#